data_AF-K2G9V9-F1
#
_entry.id   AF-K2G9V9-F1
#
_cell.length_a   1.000
_cell.length_b   1.000
_cell.length_c   1.000
_cell.angle_alpha   90.00
_cell.angle_beta   90.00
_cell.angle_gamma   90.00
#
_symmetry.space_group_name_H-M   'P 1'
#
loop_
_entity.id
_entity.type
_entity.pdbx_description
1 polymer ?
#
loop_
_entity_poly.entity_id
_entity_poly.type
_entity_poly.pdbx_seq_one_letter_code
_entity_poly.pdbx_strand_id
1 'polypeptide(L)' 'MEEFVGYCASCGKEVYCKDGFLDGIVTEDKQLYCFTCGEDK' A
#
# COMPACT_ATOMS: atom_id res chain seq x y z
N MET A 1 13.03 8.17 5.56
CA MET A 1 13.19 8.07 4.09
C MET A 1 11.90 7.49 3.53
N GLU A 2 11.38 8.08 2.45
CA GLU A 2 10.17 7.60 1.79
C GLU A 2 10.55 7.01 0.43
N GLU A 3 10.16 5.76 0.20
CA GLU A 3 10.43 5.03 -1.04
C GLU A 3 9.10 4.72 -1.72
N PHE A 4 8.94 5.12 -2.97
CA PHE A 4 7.76 4.79 -3.74
C PHE A 4 7.70 3.27 -3.99
N VAL A 5 6.56 2.65 -3.65
CA VAL A 5 6.34 1.20 -3.80
C VAL A 5 5.41 0.91 -4.98
N GLY A 6 4.35 1.68 -5.14
CA GLY A 6 3.36 1.46 -6.19
C GLY A 6 2.06 2.20 -5.96
N TYR A 7 1.01 1.77 -6.65
CA TYR A 7 -0.33 2.35 -6.53
C TYR A 7 -1.29 1.37 -5.87
N CYS A 8 -2.21 1.89 -5.06
CA CYS A 8 -3.32 1.14 -4.48
C CYS A 8 -4.21 0.56 -5.59
N ALA A 9 -4.44 -0.74 -5.57
CA ALA A 9 -5.26 -1.45 -6.55
C ALA A 9 -6.73 -1.02 -6.54
N SER A 10 -7.22 -0.40 -5.46
CA SER A 10 -8.60 0.08 -5.35
C SER A 10 -8.78 1.52 -5.79
N CYS A 11 -7.97 2.45 -5.26
CA CYS A 11 -8.17 3.89 -5.47
C CYS A 11 -7.08 4.57 -6.32
N GLY A 12 -6.04 3.84 -6.72
CA GLY A 12 -4.93 4.39 -7.51
C GLY A 12 -4.01 5.33 -6.75
N LYS A 13 -4.19 5.51 -5.43
CA LYS A 13 -3.31 6.34 -4.60
C LYS A 13 -1.91 5.75 -4.52
N GLU A 14 -0.90 6.60 -4.56
CA GLU A 14 0.50 6.21 -4.32
C GLU A 14 0.66 5.63 -2.91
N VAL A 15 1.39 4.53 -2.82
CA VAL A 15 1.76 3.83 -1.59
C VAL A 15 3.28 3.83 -1.50
N TYR A 16 3.78 4.14 -0.32
CA TYR A 16 5.21 4.30 -0.06
C TYR A 16 5.65 3.41 1.10
N CYS A 17 6.94 3.09 1.13
CA CYS A 17 7.61 2.57 2.29
C CYS A 17 8.24 3.75 3.04
N LYS A 18 7.87 3.95 4.30
CA LYS A 18 8.36 5.03 5.15
C LYS A 18 9.16 4.41 6.28
N ASP A 19 10.46 4.71 6.29
CA ASP A 19 11.39 4.25 7.34
C ASP A 19 11.37 2.71 7.53
N GLY A 20 11.24 1.97 6.43
CA GLY A 20 11.22 0.50 6.41
C GLY A 20 9.83 -0.12 6.65
N PHE A 21 8.78 0.69 6.80
CA PHE A 21 7.40 0.22 6.95
C PHE A 21 6.55 0.61 5.76
N LEU A 22 5.81 -0.35 5.21
CA LEU A 22 4.86 -0.09 4.13
C LEU A 22 3.67 0.73 4.65
N ASP A 23 3.37 1.86 4.02
CA ASP A 23 2.18 2.70 4.28
C ASP A 23 0.93 2.13 3.58
N GLY A 24 0.74 0.82 3.73
CA GLY A 24 -0.27 0.02 3.05
C GLY A 24 -0.23 -1.46 3.41
N ILE A 25 -1.11 -2.24 2.80
CA ILE A 25 -1.27 -3.68 2.99
C ILE A 25 -1.02 -4.40 1.66
N VAL A 26 -0.34 -5.54 1.72
CA VAL A 26 -0.22 -6.48 0.60
C VAL A 26 -1.05 -7.71 0.94
N THR A 27 -2.06 -8.02 0.13
CA THR A 27 -2.90 -9.22 0.33
C THR A 27 -2.20 -10.48 -0.17
N GLU A 28 -2.73 -11.66 0.16
CA GLU A 28 -2.20 -12.95 -0.32
C GLU A 28 -2.13 -13.05 -1.85
N ASP A 29 -3.06 -12.39 -2.56
CA ASP A 29 -3.08 -12.26 -4.03
C ASP A 29 -2.05 -11.27 -4.59
N LYS A 30 -1.12 -10.79 -3.76
CA LYS A 30 -0.07 -9.81 -4.10
C LYS A 30 -0.64 -8.47 -4.61
N GLN A 31 -1.82 -8.08 -4.14
CA GLN A 31 -2.40 -6.78 -4.43
C GLN A 31 -2.01 -5.76 -3.37
N LEU A 32 -1.58 -4.59 -3.81
CA LEU A 32 -1.18 -3.47 -2.94
C LEU A 32 -2.38 -2.58 -2.66
N TYR A 33 -2.66 -2.30 -1.39
CA TYR A 33 -3.72 -1.38 -0.97
C TYR A 33 -3.14 -0.33 -0.02
N CYS A 34 -3.62 0.91 -0.12
CA CYS A 34 -3.39 1.88 0.95
C CYS A 34 -4.19 1.46 2.20
N PHE A 35 -3.81 1.94 3.38
CA PHE A 35 -4.50 1.56 4.62
C PHE A 35 -6.01 1.81 4.59
N THR A 36 -6.44 2.92 4.01
CA THR A 36 -7.87 3.24 3.88
C THR A 36 -8.64 2.19 3.07
N CYS A 37 -8.05 1.62 2.03
CA CYS A 37 -8.70 0.57 1.22
C CYS A 37 -8.44 -0.85 1.73
N GLY A 38 -7.42 -1.01 2.56
CA GLY A 38 -6.99 -2.30 3.11
C GLY A 38 -7.57 -2.62 4.49
N GLU A 39 -8.30 -1.71 5.14
CA GLU A 39 -8.89 -1.92 6.47
C GLU A 39 -9.82 -3.15 6.53
N ASP A 40 -10.44 -3.51 5.39
CA ASP A 40 -11.34 -4.66 5.23
C ASP A 40 -10.77 -5.79 4.34
N LYS A 41 -9.45 -5.80 4.08
CA LYS A 41 -8.81 -6.76 3.15
C LYS A 41 -8.08 -7.90 3.83
#